data_AF-K4LBJ1-F1
#
_entry.id   AF-K4LBJ1-F1
#
_cell.length_a   1.000
_cell.length_b   1.000
_cell.length_c   1.000
_cell.angle_alpha   90.00
_cell.angle_beta   90.00
_cell.angle_gamma   90.00
#
_symmetry.space_group_name_H-M   'P 1'
#
loop_
_entity.id
_entity.type
_entity.pdbx_description
1 polymer ?
#
loop_
_entity_poly.entity_id
_entity_poly.type
_entity_poly.pdbx_seq_one_letter_code
_entity_poly.pdbx_strand_id
1 'polypeptide(L)'
;NAVLACGDLRIGLPVLHGVDGVPAVDVTALYKDHRVLTYDPGFMSTASCKSEITFIDGDEGILRYRGINIEDLINIPGGFGSVARLLLHGALPDDTERLEFLKALKDEYHVPVKVLDVIRSFSRDSQPMAVLIAAVAVLADQYQNCSDSPLRRAMIAVAKMPGTVAATYRHLTNSEYIDSDSSLEYTQNFWHMMFGSTGGALDDIICKTLDAIFIMHADHEQNASTTAVRMTGSSGANLFACLCAGVATLWEPLHGGANEAVIKMLEEIGDPGNVDAFVSQVKERKNRVRLMGFGHRIYKNHDPRAK
;
A
#
# COMPACT_ATOMS: atom_id res chain seq x y z
N ASN A 1 34.00 -1.40 -9.86
CA ASN A 1 34.24 -0.41 -8.80
C ASN A 1 34.06 0.98 -9.34
N ALA A 2 33.31 1.82 -8.64
CA ALA A 2 33.22 3.25 -8.88
C ALA A 2 34.36 3.96 -8.13
N VAL A 3 34.67 5.19 -8.51
CA VAL A 3 35.66 6.02 -7.82
C VAL A 3 35.01 7.33 -7.42
N LEU A 4 35.03 7.64 -6.12
CA LEU A 4 34.66 8.94 -5.60
C LEU A 4 35.93 9.78 -5.39
N ALA A 5 36.00 10.93 -6.06
CA ALA A 5 37.03 11.94 -5.81
C ALA A 5 36.44 13.08 -4.98
N CYS A 6 36.99 13.32 -3.79
CA CYS A 6 36.55 14.38 -2.87
C CYS A 6 37.78 15.16 -2.37
N GLY A 7 38.07 16.29 -3.01
CA GLY A 7 39.36 16.97 -2.84
C GLY A 7 40.51 16.07 -3.28
N ASP A 8 41.48 15.86 -2.39
CA ASP A 8 42.64 14.97 -2.63
C ASP A 8 42.35 13.49 -2.36
N LEU A 9 41.19 13.17 -1.77
CA LEU A 9 40.80 11.79 -1.49
C LEU A 9 40.28 11.12 -2.77
N ARG A 10 40.82 9.94 -3.08
CA ARG A 10 40.29 9.02 -4.09
C ARG A 10 39.89 7.73 -3.42
N ILE A 11 38.59 7.45 -3.41
CA ILE A 11 38.00 6.30 -2.71
C ILE A 11 37.43 5.35 -3.76
N GLY A 12 37.90 4.11 -3.77
CA GLY A 12 37.31 3.04 -4.57
C GLY A 12 36.09 2.47 -3.85
N LEU A 13 34.93 2.46 -4.52
CA LEU A 13 33.67 1.99 -3.96
C LEU A 13 33.16 0.77 -4.76
N PRO A 14 32.69 -0.29 -4.09
CA PRO A 14 32.03 -1.40 -4.75
C PRO A 14 30.80 -0.94 -5.53
N VAL A 15 30.54 -1.59 -6.67
CA VAL A 15 29.30 -1.41 -7.44
C VAL A 15 28.49 -2.68 -7.28
N LEU A 16 27.27 -2.53 -6.80
CA LEU A 16 26.30 -3.60 -6.60
C LEU A 16 25.35 -3.64 -7.79
N HIS A 17 25.09 -4.85 -8.28
CA HIS A 17 24.16 -5.10 -9.37
C HIS A 17 22.99 -5.95 -8.86
N GLY A 18 21.77 -5.50 -9.13
CA GLY A 18 20.56 -6.29 -8.95
C GLY A 18 20.35 -7.27 -10.12
N VAL A 19 19.30 -8.08 -10.00
CA VAL A 19 18.80 -8.88 -11.14
C VAL A 19 18.24 -7.97 -12.22
N ASP A 20 17.47 -6.97 -11.79
CA ASP A 20 16.91 -5.89 -12.61
C ASP A 20 17.33 -4.52 -12.06
N GLY A 21 17.11 -3.47 -12.85
CA GLY A 21 17.30 -2.06 -12.45
C GLY A 21 18.72 -1.52 -12.64
N VAL A 22 18.95 -0.33 -12.08
CA VAL A 22 20.24 0.38 -12.20
C VAL A 22 21.23 -0.08 -11.12
N PRO A 23 22.54 -0.09 -11.41
CA PRO A 23 23.56 -0.41 -10.41
C PRO A 23 23.59 0.63 -9.28
N ALA A 24 23.88 0.16 -8.06
CA ALA A 24 24.06 1.01 -6.89
C ALA A 24 25.53 1.05 -6.46
N VAL A 25 26.01 2.20 -6.02
CA VAL A 25 27.35 2.33 -5.43
C VAL A 25 27.24 2.12 -3.93
N ASP A 26 28.01 1.18 -3.38
CA ASP A 26 28.04 0.95 -1.93
C ASP A 26 28.82 2.07 -1.24
N VAL A 27 28.12 2.86 -0.44
CA VAL A 27 28.65 4.00 0.30
C VAL A 27 28.72 3.76 1.82
N THR A 28 28.49 2.54 2.29
CA THR A 28 28.41 2.21 3.73
C THR A 28 29.73 2.50 4.48
N ALA A 29 30.86 2.35 3.80
CA ALA A 29 32.19 2.62 4.35
C ALA A 29 32.58 4.11 4.37
N LEU A 30 31.86 4.99 3.66
CA LEU A 30 32.29 6.39 3.45
C LEU A 30 32.52 7.16 4.75
N TYR A 31 31.56 7.10 5.68
CA TYR A 31 31.69 7.86 6.92
C TYR A 31 32.67 7.21 7.89
N LYS A 32 32.60 5.87 8.01
CA LYS A 32 33.42 5.10 8.95
C LYS A 32 34.91 5.23 8.63
N ASP A 33 35.27 5.11 7.35
CA ASP A 33 36.66 4.99 6.93
C ASP A 33 37.23 6.31 6.38
N HIS A 34 36.37 7.20 5.86
CA HIS A 34 36.80 8.43 5.18
C HIS A 34 36.19 9.72 5.72
N ARG A 35 35.28 9.66 6.71
CA ARG A 35 34.59 10.82 7.30
C ARG A 35 33.82 11.65 6.25
N VAL A 36 33.40 11.02 5.16
CA VAL A 36 32.59 11.62 4.09
C VAL A 36 31.15 11.15 4.24
N LEU A 37 30.20 12.06 4.03
CA LEU A 37 28.77 11.75 3.94
C LEU A 37 28.26 12.10 2.55
N THR A 38 27.29 11.34 2.07
CA THR A 38 26.44 11.79 0.96
C THR A 38 25.39 12.75 1.51
N TYR A 39 24.92 13.67 0.66
CA TYR A 39 23.83 14.58 0.99
C TYR A 39 22.73 14.42 -0.06
N ASP A 40 21.67 13.73 0.32
CA ASP A 40 20.52 13.43 -0.55
C ASP A 40 19.18 13.59 0.20
N PRO A 41 18.77 14.84 0.51
CA PRO A 41 17.48 15.09 1.14
C PRO A 41 16.33 14.51 0.29
N GLY A 42 15.55 13.61 0.89
CA GLY A 42 14.44 12.93 0.23
C GLY A 42 14.80 11.59 -0.44
N PHE A 43 16.05 11.13 -0.31
CA PHE A 43 16.51 9.82 -0.77
C PHE A 43 16.28 9.56 -2.27
N MET A 44 16.40 10.60 -3.09
CA MET A 44 16.11 10.53 -4.53
C MET A 44 17.13 9.68 -5.30
N SER A 45 18.34 9.57 -4.79
CA SER A 45 19.47 8.85 -5.41
C SER A 45 20.05 7.80 -4.46
N THR A 46 19.30 7.41 -3.43
CA THR A 46 19.77 6.49 -2.38
C THR A 46 18.94 5.21 -2.38
N ALA A 47 19.56 4.09 -2.72
CA ALA A 47 18.96 2.77 -2.53
C ALA A 47 19.13 2.34 -1.07
N SER A 48 18.05 2.39 -0.28
CA SER A 48 18.10 2.13 1.17
C SER A 48 18.10 0.65 1.55
N CYS A 49 17.71 -0.25 0.65
CA CYS A 49 17.65 -1.68 0.93
C CYS A 49 17.78 -2.55 -0.33
N LYS A 50 18.17 -3.81 -0.12
CA LYS A 50 17.95 -4.88 -1.10
C LYS A 50 16.52 -5.42 -0.93
N SER A 51 15.81 -5.64 -2.04
CA SER A 51 14.45 -6.19 -2.06
C SER A 51 14.30 -7.22 -3.17
N GLU A 52 13.44 -8.20 -2.94
CA GLU A 52 13.06 -9.25 -3.90
C GLU A 52 11.52 -9.31 -4.02
N ILE A 53 10.81 -8.27 -3.58
CA ILE A 53 9.34 -8.23 -3.49
C ILE A 53 8.73 -7.68 -4.78
N THR A 54 9.08 -6.44 -5.12
CA THR A 54 8.48 -5.68 -6.23
C THR A 54 9.57 -5.02 -7.03
N PHE A 55 9.41 -5.03 -8.35
CA PHE A 55 10.26 -4.29 -9.27
C PHE A 55 9.42 -3.30 -10.07
N ILE A 56 9.97 -2.09 -10.25
CA ILE A 56 9.36 -1.05 -11.06
C ILE A 56 10.38 -0.53 -12.07
N ASP A 57 9.98 -0.50 -13.33
CA ASP A 57 10.63 0.32 -14.35
C ASP A 57 9.69 1.46 -14.73
N GLY A 58 10.04 2.67 -14.29
CA GLY A 58 9.26 3.87 -14.54
C GLY A 58 9.28 4.33 -16.00
N ASP A 59 10.37 4.03 -16.71
CA ASP A 59 10.55 4.45 -18.09
C ASP A 59 9.79 3.50 -19.02
N GLU A 60 9.87 2.20 -18.77
CA GLU A 60 9.16 1.19 -19.58
C GLU A 60 7.71 0.92 -19.12
N GLY A 61 7.29 1.48 -17.98
CA GLY A 61 5.95 1.26 -17.44
C GLY A 61 5.76 -0.16 -16.88
N ILE A 62 6.79 -0.73 -16.26
CA ILE A 62 6.75 -2.10 -15.75
C ILE A 62 6.46 -2.08 -14.24
N LEU A 63 5.53 -2.93 -13.80
CA LEU A 63 5.30 -3.27 -12.40
C LEU A 63 5.25 -4.79 -12.26
N ARG A 64 6.14 -5.35 -11.45
CA ARG A 64 6.19 -6.79 -11.18
C ARG A 64 6.16 -7.10 -9.70
N TYR A 65 5.34 -8.07 -9.32
CA TYR A 65 5.39 -8.70 -7.99
C TYR A 65 6.07 -10.06 -8.10
N ARG A 66 7.16 -10.24 -7.37
CA ARG A 66 7.98 -11.47 -7.38
C ARG A 66 8.36 -11.92 -8.80
N GLY A 67 8.61 -10.96 -9.69
CA GLY A 67 8.96 -11.19 -11.10
C GLY A 67 7.78 -11.39 -12.06
N ILE A 68 6.55 -11.41 -11.58
CA ILE A 68 5.33 -11.59 -12.39
C ILE A 68 4.73 -10.22 -12.69
N ASN A 69 4.36 -9.94 -13.95
CA ASN A 69 3.75 -8.65 -14.30
C ASN A 69 2.40 -8.50 -13.62
N ILE A 70 2.07 -7.28 -13.21
CA ILE A 70 0.81 -7.00 -12.52
C ILE A 70 -0.42 -7.42 -13.34
N GLU A 71 -0.38 -7.24 -14.66
CA GLU A 71 -1.46 -7.62 -15.59
C GLU A 71 -1.81 -9.11 -15.50
N ASP A 72 -0.80 -9.97 -15.33
CA ASP A 72 -0.95 -11.42 -15.23
C ASP A 72 -1.56 -11.86 -13.89
N LEU A 73 -1.59 -10.96 -12.89
CA LEU A 73 -2.14 -11.21 -11.57
C LEU A 73 -3.64 -10.89 -11.48
N ILE A 74 -4.19 -10.08 -12.39
CA ILE A 74 -5.55 -9.48 -12.28
C ILE A 74 -6.72 -10.49 -12.41
N ASN A 75 -6.47 -11.76 -12.71
CA ASN A 75 -7.53 -12.79 -12.72
C ASN A 75 -7.06 -14.14 -12.15
N ILE A 76 -6.05 -14.13 -11.26
CA ILE A 76 -5.55 -15.39 -10.71
C ILE A 76 -6.59 -16.04 -9.79
N PRO A 77 -6.63 -17.38 -9.71
CA PRO A 77 -7.47 -18.07 -8.74
C PRO A 77 -7.18 -17.59 -7.31
N GLY A 78 -8.23 -17.35 -6.52
CA GLY A 78 -8.12 -16.81 -5.15
C GLY A 78 -7.84 -15.30 -5.06
N GLY A 79 -7.76 -14.61 -6.22
CA GLY A 79 -7.75 -13.15 -6.29
C GLY A 79 -6.65 -12.49 -5.45
N PHE A 80 -7.01 -11.40 -4.78
CA PHE A 80 -6.12 -10.66 -3.88
C PHE A 80 -5.52 -11.55 -2.79
N GLY A 81 -6.26 -12.53 -2.26
CA GLY A 81 -5.74 -13.45 -1.24
C GLY A 81 -4.53 -14.25 -1.73
N SER A 82 -4.54 -14.69 -2.98
CA SER A 82 -3.41 -15.36 -3.62
C SER A 82 -2.23 -14.40 -3.86
N VAL A 83 -2.49 -13.15 -4.24
CA VAL A 83 -1.46 -12.12 -4.40
C VAL A 83 -0.83 -11.75 -3.05
N ALA A 84 -1.62 -11.64 -1.98
CA ALA A 84 -1.11 -11.42 -0.63
C ALA A 84 -0.18 -12.57 -0.20
N ARG A 85 -0.56 -13.82 -0.49
CA ARG A 85 0.33 -14.97 -0.25
C ARG A 85 1.61 -14.88 -1.09
N LEU A 86 1.52 -14.58 -2.38
CA LEU A 86 2.68 -14.40 -3.27
C LEU A 86 3.65 -13.38 -2.69
N LEU A 87 3.16 -12.21 -2.25
CA LEU A 87 3.98 -11.16 -1.69
C LEU A 87 4.64 -11.57 -0.37
N LEU A 88 3.91 -12.28 0.50
CA LEU A 88 4.43 -12.74 1.80
C LEU A 88 5.42 -13.91 1.69
N HIS A 89 5.15 -14.87 0.80
CA HIS A 89 5.88 -16.14 0.71
C HIS A 89 6.91 -16.19 -0.44
N GLY A 90 6.80 -15.30 -1.43
CA GLY A 90 7.79 -15.15 -2.51
C GLY A 90 7.52 -15.98 -3.76
N ALA A 91 6.55 -16.89 -3.75
CA ALA A 91 6.18 -17.72 -4.89
C ALA A 91 4.67 -17.85 -5.02
N LEU A 92 4.18 -18.07 -6.25
CA LEU A 92 2.77 -18.37 -6.48
C LEU A 92 2.39 -19.68 -5.76
N PRO A 93 1.25 -19.72 -5.06
CA PRO A 93 0.79 -20.95 -4.45
C PRO A 93 0.39 -21.99 -5.49
N ASP A 94 0.65 -23.27 -5.19
CA ASP A 94 -0.14 -24.34 -5.77
C ASP A 94 -1.57 -24.36 -5.20
N ASP A 95 -2.45 -25.20 -5.74
CA ASP A 95 -3.85 -25.25 -5.31
C ASP A 95 -4.03 -25.61 -3.84
N THR A 96 -3.18 -26.47 -3.29
CA THR A 96 -3.25 -26.88 -1.87
C THR A 96 -2.83 -25.71 -0.99
N GLU A 97 -1.66 -25.15 -1.28
CA GLU A 97 -1.12 -24.01 -0.54
C GLU A 97 -2.05 -22.78 -0.59
N ARG A 98 -2.71 -22.57 -1.73
CA ARG A 98 -3.69 -21.51 -1.91
C ARG A 98 -4.88 -21.71 -0.99
N LEU A 99 -5.50 -22.89 -1.03
CA LEU A 99 -6.69 -23.19 -0.22
C LEU A 99 -6.38 -23.13 1.28
N GLU A 100 -5.21 -23.62 1.70
CA GLU A 100 -4.77 -23.54 3.09
C GLU A 100 -4.58 -22.09 3.55
N PHE A 101 -3.90 -21.27 2.75
CA PHE A 101 -3.69 -19.86 3.09
C PHE A 101 -5.00 -19.08 3.13
N LEU A 102 -5.88 -19.25 2.13
CA LEU A 102 -7.18 -18.58 2.09
C LEU A 102 -8.05 -18.97 3.29
N LYS A 103 -8.06 -20.25 3.67
CA LYS A 103 -8.75 -20.70 4.88
C LYS A 103 -8.16 -20.05 6.13
N ALA A 104 -6.84 -20.10 6.28
CA ALA A 104 -6.15 -19.52 7.43
C ALA A 104 -6.38 -18.00 7.55
N LEU A 105 -6.59 -17.32 6.43
CA LEU A 105 -6.91 -15.90 6.35
C LEU A 105 -8.38 -15.65 6.74
N LYS A 106 -9.32 -16.47 6.25
CA LYS A 106 -10.76 -16.42 6.58
C LYS A 106 -11.03 -16.66 8.07
N ASP A 107 -10.23 -17.52 8.71
CA ASP A 107 -10.30 -17.78 10.15
C ASP A 107 -9.95 -16.53 10.99
N GLU A 108 -9.31 -15.53 10.39
CA GLU A 108 -8.87 -14.30 11.03
C GLU A 108 -9.72 -13.08 10.68
N TYR A 109 -10.86 -13.22 10.01
CA TYR A 109 -11.70 -12.06 9.65
C TYR A 109 -12.32 -11.32 10.83
N HIS A 110 -12.57 -12.01 11.95
CA HIS A 110 -13.26 -11.40 13.08
C HIS A 110 -12.49 -10.21 13.66
N VAL A 111 -13.14 -9.06 13.74
CA VAL A 111 -12.57 -7.83 14.31
C VAL A 111 -12.73 -7.86 15.84
N PRO A 112 -11.64 -7.69 16.62
CA PRO A 112 -11.74 -7.67 18.08
C PRO A 112 -12.68 -6.56 18.59
N VAL A 113 -13.48 -6.87 19.61
CA VAL A 113 -14.44 -5.93 20.22
C VAL A 113 -13.77 -4.61 20.65
N LYS A 114 -12.55 -4.66 21.20
CA LYS A 114 -11.78 -3.46 21.59
C LYS A 114 -11.54 -2.50 20.42
N VAL A 115 -11.35 -3.03 19.21
CA VAL A 115 -11.18 -2.23 18.00
C VAL A 115 -12.50 -1.53 17.66
N LEU A 116 -13.62 -2.24 17.74
CA LEU A 116 -14.95 -1.67 17.53
C LEU A 116 -15.26 -0.57 18.56
N ASP A 117 -14.90 -0.78 19.83
CA ASP A 117 -15.13 0.21 20.89
C ASP A 117 -14.34 1.49 20.67
N VAL A 118 -13.08 1.39 20.21
CA VAL A 118 -12.31 2.57 19.83
C VAL A 118 -12.92 3.27 18.62
N ILE A 119 -13.35 2.54 17.59
CA ILE A 119 -14.06 3.13 16.45
C ILE A 119 -15.30 3.90 16.93
N ARG A 120 -16.11 3.31 17.81
CA ARG A 120 -17.33 3.93 18.37
C ARG A 120 -17.06 5.20 19.18
N SER A 121 -15.86 5.33 19.73
CA SER A 121 -15.49 6.50 20.55
C SER A 121 -15.28 7.78 19.73
N PHE A 122 -15.06 7.66 18.43
CA PHE A 122 -14.91 8.81 17.53
C PHE A 122 -16.27 9.45 17.20
N SER A 123 -16.25 10.75 16.90
CA SER A 123 -17.41 11.43 16.34
C SER A 123 -17.69 10.93 14.92
N ARG A 124 -18.94 11.09 14.44
CA ARG A 124 -19.34 10.61 13.11
C ARG A 124 -18.80 11.43 11.95
N ASP A 125 -18.39 12.66 12.23
CA ASP A 125 -17.70 13.57 11.30
C ASP A 125 -16.18 13.44 11.37
N SER A 126 -15.65 12.50 12.17
CA SER A 126 -14.22 12.23 12.25
C SER A 126 -13.65 11.77 10.91
N GLN A 127 -12.40 12.14 10.65
CA GLN A 127 -11.73 11.75 9.41
C GLN A 127 -11.43 10.23 9.43
N PRO A 128 -11.82 9.44 8.39
CA PRO A 128 -11.73 7.97 8.41
C PRO A 128 -10.32 7.40 8.67
N MET A 129 -9.27 8.01 8.14
CA MET A 129 -7.88 7.57 8.34
C MET A 129 -7.42 7.79 9.78
N ALA A 130 -7.87 8.86 10.46
CA ALA A 130 -7.59 9.06 11.88
C ALA A 130 -8.21 7.95 12.74
N VAL A 131 -9.45 7.55 12.43
CA VAL A 131 -10.12 6.42 13.09
C VAL A 131 -9.36 5.11 12.82
N LEU A 132 -8.92 4.90 11.57
CA LEU A 132 -8.13 3.73 11.19
C LEU A 132 -6.81 3.65 11.96
N ILE A 133 -6.06 4.76 12.10
CA ILE A 133 -4.81 4.79 12.87
C ILE A 133 -5.05 4.36 14.32
N ALA A 134 -6.11 4.87 14.96
CA ALA A 134 -6.46 4.48 16.32
C ALA A 134 -6.84 3.00 16.43
N ALA A 135 -7.61 2.49 15.46
CA ALA A 135 -7.98 1.08 15.39
C ALA A 135 -6.76 0.15 15.20
N VAL A 136 -5.82 0.52 14.34
CA VAL A 136 -4.56 -0.24 14.15
C VAL A 136 -3.68 -0.18 15.40
N ALA A 137 -3.68 0.94 16.14
CA ALA A 137 -2.95 1.04 17.40
C ALA A 137 -3.50 0.07 18.47
N VAL A 138 -4.82 -0.17 18.51
CA VAL A 138 -5.42 -1.20 19.37
C VAL A 138 -4.98 -2.61 18.97
N LEU A 139 -4.87 -2.88 17.66
CA LEU A 139 -4.32 -4.16 17.18
C LEU A 139 -2.84 -4.33 17.61
N ALA A 140 -2.07 -3.25 17.72
CA ALA A 140 -0.71 -3.31 18.23
C ALA A 140 -0.63 -3.78 19.69
N ASP A 141 -1.52 -3.31 20.56
CA ASP A 141 -1.65 -3.81 21.93
C ASP A 141 -2.09 -5.28 21.95
N GLN A 142 -3.15 -5.61 21.19
CA GLN A 142 -3.74 -6.95 21.12
C GLN A 142 -2.71 -8.02 20.71
N TYR A 143 -1.80 -7.70 19.78
CA TYR A 143 -0.84 -8.64 19.21
C TYR A 143 0.62 -8.39 19.66
N GLN A 144 0.85 -7.55 20.68
CA GLN A 144 2.20 -7.22 21.14
C GLN A 144 3.00 -8.44 21.61
N ASN A 145 2.35 -9.35 22.34
CA ASN A 145 3.00 -10.50 23.00
C ASN A 145 2.62 -11.84 22.36
N CYS A 146 2.15 -11.86 21.11
CA CYS A 146 1.83 -13.12 20.45
C CYS A 146 3.11 -13.86 20.02
N SER A 147 3.14 -15.17 20.25
CA SER A 147 4.26 -16.05 19.87
C SER A 147 4.26 -16.44 18.39
N ASP A 148 3.34 -15.86 17.59
CA ASP A 148 3.20 -16.16 16.17
C ASP A 148 4.49 -15.84 15.39
N SER A 149 4.67 -16.52 14.26
CA SER A 149 5.74 -16.16 13.33
C SER A 149 5.47 -14.77 12.72
N PRO A 150 6.51 -14.03 12.26
CA PRO A 150 6.31 -12.77 11.56
C PRO A 150 5.36 -12.88 10.36
N LEU A 151 5.42 -13.98 9.61
CA LEU A 151 4.52 -14.23 8.47
C LEU A 151 3.07 -14.44 8.91
N ARG A 152 2.84 -15.18 10.02
CA ARG A 152 1.47 -15.34 10.56
C ARG A 152 0.90 -14.00 11.02
N ARG A 153 1.70 -13.16 11.71
CA ARG A 153 1.27 -11.80 12.07
C ARG A 153 0.94 -10.93 10.85
N ALA A 154 1.74 -11.02 9.79
CA ALA A 154 1.47 -10.29 8.55
C ALA A 154 0.15 -10.75 7.89
N MET A 155 -0.11 -12.05 7.85
CA MET A 155 -1.37 -12.61 7.37
C MET A 155 -2.57 -12.16 8.23
N ILE A 156 -2.41 -12.15 9.56
CA ILE A 156 -3.44 -11.61 10.48
C ILE A 156 -3.70 -10.13 10.17
N ALA A 157 -2.65 -9.32 9.97
CA ALA A 157 -2.82 -7.91 9.62
C ALA A 157 -3.63 -7.75 8.32
N VAL A 158 -3.32 -8.52 7.27
CA VAL A 158 -4.11 -8.55 6.03
C VAL A 158 -5.56 -8.93 6.29
N ALA A 159 -5.82 -9.92 7.15
CA ALA A 159 -7.19 -10.36 7.47
C ALA A 159 -8.00 -9.34 8.28
N LYS A 160 -7.37 -8.57 9.19
CA LYS A 160 -8.06 -7.59 10.06
C LYS A 160 -8.38 -6.27 9.36
N MET A 161 -7.63 -5.90 8.31
CA MET A 161 -7.81 -4.60 7.65
C MET A 161 -9.22 -4.40 7.07
N PRO A 162 -9.82 -5.33 6.30
CA PRO A 162 -11.14 -5.13 5.70
C PRO A 162 -12.23 -4.88 6.74
N GLY A 163 -12.28 -5.70 7.79
CA GLY A 163 -13.29 -5.54 8.84
C GLY A 163 -13.12 -4.24 9.63
N THR A 164 -11.87 -3.81 9.87
CA THR A 164 -11.58 -2.55 10.54
C THR A 164 -12.03 -1.34 9.70
N VAL A 165 -11.74 -1.37 8.40
CA VAL A 165 -12.17 -0.34 7.44
C VAL A 165 -13.69 -0.32 7.30
N ALA A 166 -14.32 -1.49 7.20
CA ALA A 166 -15.78 -1.59 7.11
C ALA A 166 -16.48 -1.08 8.35
N ALA A 167 -16.03 -1.47 9.55
CA ALA A 167 -16.54 -0.93 10.79
C ALA A 167 -16.38 0.60 10.87
N THR A 168 -15.24 1.14 10.42
CA THR A 168 -15.02 2.59 10.37
C THR A 168 -16.06 3.27 9.47
N TYR A 169 -16.28 2.76 8.27
CA TYR A 169 -17.28 3.29 7.35
C TYR A 169 -18.70 3.26 7.93
N ARG A 170 -19.11 2.11 8.49
CA ARG A 170 -20.44 1.92 9.09
C ARG A 170 -20.66 2.88 10.26
N HIS A 171 -19.65 3.10 11.10
CA HIS A 171 -19.70 4.07 12.19
C HIS A 171 -19.96 5.50 11.70
N LEU A 172 -19.15 5.97 10.76
CA LEU A 172 -19.23 7.35 10.23
C LEU A 172 -20.57 7.60 9.50
N THR A 173 -21.11 6.57 8.86
CA THR A 173 -22.41 6.62 8.17
C THR A 173 -23.61 6.28 9.06
N ASN A 174 -23.42 6.14 10.38
CA ASN A 174 -24.49 5.78 11.32
C ASN A 174 -25.28 4.51 10.92
N SER A 175 -24.56 3.49 10.51
CA SER A 175 -25.17 2.24 10.07
C SER A 175 -24.72 1.07 10.95
N GLU A 176 -25.56 0.05 11.11
CA GLU A 176 -25.28 -1.09 12.01
C GLU A 176 -24.05 -1.89 11.57
N TYR A 177 -23.23 -2.37 12.50
CA TYR A 177 -22.11 -3.24 12.11
C TYR A 177 -22.60 -4.55 11.53
N ILE A 178 -21.91 -5.02 10.49
CA ILE A 178 -22.16 -6.32 9.85
C ILE A 178 -20.95 -7.19 10.18
N ASP A 179 -21.19 -8.38 10.71
CA ASP A 179 -20.14 -9.34 11.04
C ASP A 179 -19.48 -9.90 9.78
N SER A 180 -18.24 -10.36 9.93
CA SER A 180 -17.54 -11.05 8.85
C SER A 180 -18.15 -12.41 8.55
N ASP A 181 -18.20 -12.79 7.28
CA ASP A 181 -18.62 -14.12 6.82
C ASP A 181 -17.42 -14.89 6.25
N SER A 182 -16.98 -15.93 6.97
CA SER A 182 -15.85 -16.79 6.57
C SER A 182 -16.18 -17.72 5.39
N SER A 183 -17.43 -17.79 4.92
CA SER A 183 -17.78 -18.49 3.68
C SER A 183 -17.40 -17.70 2.43
N LEU A 184 -17.29 -16.37 2.54
CA LEU A 184 -16.98 -15.46 1.45
C LEU A 184 -15.47 -15.32 1.19
N GLU A 185 -15.11 -15.05 -0.06
CA GLU A 185 -13.74 -14.66 -0.43
C GLU A 185 -13.40 -13.24 0.09
N TYR A 186 -12.13 -12.87 0.06
CA TYR A 186 -11.62 -11.65 0.70
C TYR A 186 -12.40 -10.37 0.38
N THR A 187 -12.57 -10.08 -0.91
CA THR A 187 -13.27 -8.88 -1.40
C THR A 187 -14.78 -8.97 -1.23
N GLN A 188 -15.35 -10.16 -1.36
CA GLN A 188 -16.77 -10.42 -1.11
C GLN A 188 -17.12 -10.18 0.36
N ASN A 189 -16.29 -10.66 1.29
CA ASN A 189 -16.45 -10.41 2.72
C ASN A 189 -16.31 -8.91 3.03
N PHE A 190 -15.35 -8.22 2.42
CA PHE A 190 -15.22 -6.76 2.57
C PHE A 190 -16.48 -6.01 2.09
N TRP A 191 -16.97 -6.34 0.89
CA TRP A 191 -18.19 -5.75 0.32
C TRP A 191 -19.42 -6.04 1.20
N HIS A 192 -19.53 -7.27 1.69
CA HIS A 192 -20.56 -7.69 2.63
C HIS A 192 -20.56 -6.84 3.91
N MET A 193 -19.41 -6.69 4.56
CA MET A 193 -19.30 -5.90 5.81
C MET A 193 -19.56 -4.40 5.59
N MET A 194 -19.27 -3.87 4.40
CA MET A 194 -19.50 -2.46 4.07
C MET A 194 -20.98 -2.15 3.80
N PHE A 195 -21.68 -3.02 3.05
CA PHE A 195 -23.00 -2.68 2.46
C PHE A 195 -24.09 -3.74 2.65
N GLY A 196 -23.79 -4.92 3.21
CA GLY A 196 -24.76 -5.98 3.41
C GLY A 196 -25.19 -6.66 2.10
N SER A 197 -24.21 -7.00 1.25
CA SER A 197 -24.37 -7.69 -0.04
C SER A 197 -25.44 -8.79 0.01
N THR A 198 -26.37 -8.76 -0.96
CA THR A 198 -27.51 -9.70 -1.04
C THR A 198 -27.28 -10.81 -2.07
N GLY A 199 -26.18 -10.76 -2.81
CA GLY A 199 -25.88 -11.65 -3.93
C GLY A 199 -26.52 -11.17 -5.24
N GLY A 200 -25.85 -11.48 -6.35
CA GLY A 200 -26.32 -11.16 -7.71
C GLY A 200 -25.20 -10.68 -8.63
N ALA A 201 -25.53 -10.52 -9.91
CA ALA A 201 -24.56 -10.18 -10.95
C ALA A 201 -23.84 -8.83 -10.72
N LEU A 202 -24.51 -7.86 -10.08
CA LEU A 202 -23.89 -6.58 -9.75
C LEU A 202 -22.85 -6.72 -8.63
N ASP A 203 -23.17 -7.48 -7.58
CA ASP A 203 -22.22 -7.75 -6.48
C ASP A 203 -20.99 -8.49 -7.01
N ASP A 204 -21.16 -9.43 -7.94
CA ASP A 204 -20.07 -10.16 -8.58
C ASP A 204 -19.13 -9.23 -9.36
N ILE A 205 -19.70 -8.30 -10.14
CA ILE A 205 -18.92 -7.29 -10.89
C ILE A 205 -18.16 -6.39 -9.90
N ILE A 206 -18.82 -5.89 -8.86
CA ILE A 206 -18.20 -5.02 -7.85
C ILE A 206 -17.05 -5.75 -7.15
N CYS A 207 -17.28 -6.98 -6.70
CA CYS A 207 -16.25 -7.77 -6.01
C CYS A 207 -15.06 -8.06 -6.92
N LYS A 208 -15.29 -8.36 -8.21
CA LYS A 208 -14.22 -8.55 -9.18
C LYS A 208 -13.43 -7.26 -9.41
N THR A 209 -14.11 -6.10 -9.50
CA THR A 209 -13.44 -4.81 -9.62
C THR A 209 -12.63 -4.47 -8.37
N LEU A 210 -13.18 -4.71 -7.17
CA LEU A 210 -12.46 -4.53 -5.91
C LEU A 210 -11.20 -5.40 -5.83
N ASP A 211 -11.28 -6.64 -6.33
CA ASP A 211 -10.14 -7.56 -6.35
C ASP A 211 -9.00 -7.03 -7.21
N ALA A 212 -9.32 -6.56 -8.42
CA ALA A 212 -8.34 -5.88 -9.28
C ALA A 212 -7.74 -4.64 -8.59
N ILE A 213 -8.58 -3.79 -7.97
CA ILE A 213 -8.12 -2.60 -7.24
C ILE A 213 -7.14 -2.99 -6.13
N PHE A 214 -7.47 -3.99 -5.32
CA PHE A 214 -6.62 -4.43 -4.22
C PHE A 214 -5.31 -5.03 -4.71
N ILE A 215 -5.34 -5.82 -5.78
CA ILE A 215 -4.12 -6.37 -6.41
C ILE A 215 -3.21 -5.24 -6.89
N MET A 216 -3.75 -4.25 -7.60
CA MET A 216 -2.95 -3.13 -8.16
C MET A 216 -2.38 -2.20 -7.08
N HIS A 217 -2.94 -2.22 -5.87
CA HIS A 217 -2.48 -1.42 -4.73
C HIS A 217 -1.78 -2.27 -3.65
N ALA A 218 -1.51 -3.56 -3.92
CA ALA A 218 -0.98 -4.48 -2.93
C ALA A 218 0.44 -4.10 -2.47
N ASP A 219 1.29 -3.67 -3.41
CA ASP A 219 2.61 -3.11 -3.12
C ASP A 219 3.06 -2.13 -4.22
N HIS A 220 3.96 -1.22 -3.87
CA HIS A 220 4.52 -0.26 -4.83
C HIS A 220 5.97 0.13 -4.46
N GLU A 221 6.80 -0.88 -4.16
CA GLU A 221 8.25 -0.74 -3.93
C GLU A 221 8.56 0.21 -2.74
N GLN A 222 9.65 0.98 -2.75
CA GLN A 222 10.10 1.87 -1.67
C GLN A 222 9.41 3.24 -1.76
N ASN A 223 8.09 3.25 -1.74
CA ASN A 223 7.32 4.48 -1.56
C ASN A 223 7.38 4.97 -0.09
N ALA A 224 6.94 6.22 0.14
CA ALA A 224 7.07 6.89 1.43
C ALA A 224 6.50 6.08 2.61
N SER A 225 5.30 5.50 2.47
CA SER A 225 4.70 4.68 3.52
C SER A 225 5.47 3.39 3.76
N THR A 226 5.91 2.69 2.71
CA THR A 226 6.77 1.50 2.85
C THR A 226 8.07 1.82 3.58
N THR A 227 8.71 2.94 3.24
CA THR A 227 9.91 3.42 3.93
C THR A 227 9.65 3.73 5.41
N ALA A 228 8.51 4.36 5.74
CA ALA A 228 8.13 4.64 7.12
C ALA A 228 7.91 3.35 7.94
N VAL A 229 7.24 2.35 7.36
CA VAL A 229 7.07 1.02 7.98
C VAL A 229 8.43 0.37 8.24
N ARG A 230 9.33 0.37 7.24
CA ARG A 230 10.68 -0.21 7.37
C ARG A 230 11.52 0.50 8.42
N MET A 231 11.51 1.83 8.42
CA MET A 231 12.27 2.64 9.38
C MET A 231 11.80 2.37 10.81
N THR A 232 10.49 2.37 11.03
CA THR A 232 9.90 2.05 12.34
C THR A 232 10.22 0.62 12.77
N GLY A 233 10.12 -0.34 11.85
CA GLY A 233 10.47 -1.74 12.13
C GLY A 233 11.94 -1.96 12.46
N SER A 234 12.84 -1.14 11.92
CA SER A 234 14.29 -1.24 12.18
C SER A 234 14.66 -0.99 13.65
N SER A 235 13.81 -0.30 14.42
CA SER A 235 14.01 -0.13 15.87
C SER A 235 13.48 -1.30 16.71
N GLY A 236 12.95 -2.35 16.08
CA GLY A 236 12.34 -3.50 16.75
C GLY A 236 10.89 -3.28 17.18
N ALA A 237 10.19 -2.27 16.62
CA ALA A 237 8.77 -2.06 16.88
C ALA A 237 7.92 -3.24 16.39
N ASN A 238 6.80 -3.50 17.07
CA ASN A 238 5.86 -4.54 16.66
C ASN A 238 5.19 -4.20 15.31
N LEU A 239 4.70 -5.22 14.60
CA LEU A 239 4.17 -5.08 13.25
C LEU A 239 3.08 -4.01 13.13
N PHE A 240 2.05 -4.06 13.98
CA PHE A 240 0.92 -3.13 13.88
C PHE A 240 1.32 -1.69 14.24
N ALA A 241 2.28 -1.50 15.16
CA ALA A 241 2.88 -0.18 15.38
C ALA A 241 3.59 0.36 14.13
N CYS A 242 4.32 -0.51 13.40
CA CYS A 242 4.89 -0.13 12.10
C CYS A 242 3.80 0.21 11.08
N LEU A 243 2.70 -0.55 11.05
CA LEU A 243 1.55 -0.27 10.18
C LEU A 243 0.90 1.08 10.50
N CYS A 244 0.82 1.51 11.77
CA CYS A 244 0.38 2.86 12.12
C CYS A 244 1.21 3.93 11.43
N ALA A 245 2.55 3.79 11.41
CA ALA A 245 3.42 4.72 10.70
C ALA A 245 3.17 4.70 9.18
N GLY A 246 2.92 3.52 8.62
CA GLY A 246 2.53 3.36 7.22
C GLY A 246 1.23 4.07 6.87
N VAL A 247 0.16 3.83 7.65
CA VAL A 247 -1.17 4.46 7.47
C VAL A 247 -1.09 5.97 7.63
N ALA A 248 -0.38 6.47 8.65
CA ALA A 248 -0.19 7.90 8.85
C ALA A 248 0.56 8.55 7.67
N THR A 249 1.59 7.90 7.15
CA THR A 249 2.34 8.40 5.98
C THR A 249 1.51 8.32 4.69
N LEU A 250 0.63 7.32 4.56
CA LEU A 250 -0.26 7.15 3.42
C LEU A 250 -1.39 8.18 3.39
N TRP A 251 -1.89 8.59 4.54
CA TRP A 251 -3.00 9.53 4.64
C TRP A 251 -2.69 10.90 4.00
N GLU A 252 -1.42 11.32 3.98
CA GLU A 252 -1.05 12.65 3.48
C GLU A 252 -1.41 12.87 1.98
N PRO A 253 -1.82 14.10 1.58
CA PRO A 253 -2.32 14.41 0.23
C PRO A 253 -1.34 14.11 -0.91
N LEU A 254 -0.03 14.15 -0.61
CA LEU A 254 1.03 13.93 -1.59
C LEU A 254 1.38 12.45 -1.79
N HIS A 255 0.72 11.54 -1.06
CA HIS A 255 0.94 10.11 -1.17
C HIS A 255 -0.38 9.37 -1.48
N GLY A 256 -1.16 8.95 -0.47
CA GLY A 256 -2.41 8.22 -0.67
C GLY A 256 -3.64 9.10 -0.88
N GLY A 257 -3.58 10.38 -0.51
CA GLY A 257 -4.70 11.33 -0.70
C GLY A 257 -4.95 11.78 -2.15
N ALA A 258 -4.13 11.32 -3.11
CA ALA A 258 -4.27 11.69 -4.51
C ALA A 258 -5.63 11.27 -5.10
N ASN A 259 -6.15 10.09 -4.71
CA ASN A 259 -7.44 9.59 -5.20
C ASN A 259 -8.61 10.48 -4.75
N GLU A 260 -8.61 10.89 -3.47
CA GLU A 260 -9.62 11.83 -2.96
C GLU A 260 -9.53 13.18 -3.67
N ALA A 261 -8.32 13.65 -3.96
CA ALA A 261 -8.11 14.90 -4.67
C ALA A 261 -8.56 14.84 -6.15
N VAL A 262 -8.47 13.67 -6.80
CA VAL A 262 -9.06 13.47 -8.14
C VAL A 262 -10.57 13.64 -8.09
N ILE A 263 -11.25 13.00 -7.11
CA ILE A 263 -12.70 13.09 -6.99
C ILE A 263 -13.13 14.54 -6.70
N LYS A 264 -12.48 15.23 -5.75
CA LYS A 264 -12.76 16.64 -5.48
C LYS A 264 -12.56 17.52 -6.70
N MET A 265 -11.49 17.29 -7.47
CA MET A 265 -11.24 18.01 -8.71
C MET A 265 -12.36 17.78 -9.74
N LEU A 266 -12.83 16.55 -9.90
CA LEU A 266 -13.94 16.23 -10.80
C LEU A 266 -15.26 16.86 -10.33
N GLU A 267 -15.53 16.85 -9.03
CA GLU A 267 -16.68 17.53 -8.43
C GLU A 267 -16.62 19.06 -8.62
N GLU A 268 -15.43 19.67 -8.50
CA GLU A 268 -15.19 21.09 -8.78
C GLU A 268 -15.39 21.45 -10.26
N ILE A 269 -14.99 20.56 -11.18
CA ILE A 269 -15.25 20.73 -12.63
C ILE A 269 -16.76 20.65 -12.91
N GLY A 270 -17.44 19.69 -12.26
CA GLY A 270 -18.87 19.46 -12.37
C GLY A 270 -19.27 18.87 -13.72
N ASP A 271 -19.45 19.73 -14.73
CA ASP A 271 -19.97 19.35 -16.05
C ASP A 271 -18.84 19.11 -17.08
N PRO A 272 -18.97 18.13 -18.00
CA PRO A 272 -18.01 17.90 -19.08
C PRO A 272 -17.69 19.14 -19.93
N GLY A 273 -18.64 20.07 -20.10
CA GLY A 273 -18.43 21.34 -20.81
C GLY A 273 -17.43 22.28 -20.14
N ASN A 274 -17.12 22.09 -18.85
CA ASN A 274 -16.15 22.91 -18.11
C ASN A 274 -14.70 22.40 -18.22
N VAL A 275 -14.48 21.22 -18.82
CA VAL A 275 -13.17 20.58 -18.89
C VAL A 275 -12.15 21.46 -19.61
N ASP A 276 -12.51 22.06 -20.75
CA ASP A 276 -11.58 22.91 -21.52
C ASP A 276 -11.12 24.14 -20.73
N ALA A 277 -12.04 24.73 -19.96
CA ALA A 277 -11.73 25.86 -19.09
C ALA A 277 -10.79 25.44 -17.95
N PHE A 278 -11.03 24.30 -17.32
CA PHE A 278 -10.17 23.78 -16.25
C PHE A 278 -8.77 23.43 -16.77
N VAL A 279 -8.67 22.73 -17.89
CA VAL A 279 -7.39 22.38 -18.53
C VAL A 279 -6.59 23.63 -18.90
N SER A 280 -7.26 24.68 -19.38
CA SER A 280 -6.62 25.96 -19.68
C SER A 280 -6.03 26.61 -18.42
N GLN A 281 -6.76 26.60 -17.30
CA GLN A 281 -6.25 27.11 -16.02
C GLN A 281 -4.99 26.36 -15.54
N VAL A 282 -4.99 25.02 -15.66
CA VAL A 282 -3.83 24.19 -15.32
C VAL A 282 -2.62 24.56 -16.18
N LYS A 283 -2.81 24.66 -17.50
CA LYS A 283 -1.74 25.01 -18.46
C LYS A 283 -1.16 26.40 -18.22
N GLU A 284 -2.02 27.36 -17.89
CA GLU A 284 -1.63 28.74 -17.58
C GLU A 284 -0.93 28.89 -16.21
N ARG A 285 -0.85 27.81 -15.41
CA ARG A 285 -0.34 27.81 -14.03
C ARG A 285 -1.00 28.85 -13.13
N LYS A 286 -2.21 29.30 -13.50
CA LYS A 286 -2.99 30.23 -12.67
C LYS A 286 -3.33 29.52 -11.36
N ASN A 287 -3.16 30.23 -10.24
CA ASN A 287 -3.53 29.78 -8.89
C ASN A 287 -2.91 28.45 -8.42
N ARG A 288 -1.80 27.99 -9.01
CA ARG A 288 -1.14 26.71 -8.67
C ARG A 288 -2.06 25.49 -8.81
N VAL A 289 -3.12 25.57 -9.62
CA VAL A 289 -4.03 24.45 -9.89
C VAL A 289 -3.23 23.34 -10.59
N ARG A 290 -3.36 22.11 -10.09
CA ARG A 290 -2.73 20.92 -10.66
C ARG A 290 -3.81 19.97 -11.16
N LEU A 291 -3.51 19.26 -12.24
CA LEU A 291 -4.35 18.17 -12.72
C LEU A 291 -4.07 16.93 -11.86
N MET A 292 -4.98 16.63 -10.93
CA MET A 292 -4.85 15.49 -10.02
C MET A 292 -5.09 14.19 -10.80
N GLY A 293 -4.38 13.11 -10.41
CA GLY A 293 -4.47 11.80 -11.09
C GLY A 293 -3.70 11.72 -12.41
N PHE A 294 -3.00 12.77 -12.81
CA PHE A 294 -2.15 12.79 -14.00
C PHE A 294 -0.69 13.04 -13.63
N GLY A 295 0.19 12.24 -14.26
CA GLY A 295 1.63 12.20 -13.95
C GLY A 295 1.93 11.29 -12.77
N HIS A 296 3.03 10.55 -12.85
CA HIS A 296 3.49 9.68 -11.78
C HIS A 296 4.94 10.03 -11.43
N ARG A 297 5.31 9.97 -10.15
CA ARG A 297 6.70 10.24 -9.73
C ARG A 297 7.69 9.25 -10.33
N ILE A 298 7.22 8.04 -10.57
CA ILE A 298 8.02 6.92 -11.10
C ILE A 298 7.75 6.70 -12.59
N TYR A 299 6.49 6.61 -13.03
CA TYR A 299 6.15 6.30 -14.42
C TYR A 299 6.19 7.55 -15.30
N LYS A 300 7.09 7.57 -16.28
CA LYS A 300 7.21 8.70 -17.24
C LYS A 300 6.26 8.56 -18.43
N ASN A 301 5.98 7.33 -18.85
CA ASN A 301 5.19 7.05 -20.05
C ASN A 301 3.73 6.70 -19.73
N HIS A 302 3.51 5.58 -19.05
CA HIS A 302 2.18 5.13 -18.63
C HIS A 302 2.29 4.35 -17.32
N ASP A 303 1.25 4.43 -16.50
CA ASP A 303 1.14 3.62 -15.30
C ASP A 303 0.52 2.26 -15.68
N PRO A 304 1.22 1.12 -15.53
CA PRO A 304 0.69 -0.19 -15.92
C PRO A 304 -0.56 -0.60 -15.14
N ARG A 305 -0.84 0.03 -14.00
CA ARG A 305 -2.04 -0.21 -13.19
C ARG A 305 -3.29 0.48 -13.76
N ALA A 306 -3.13 1.44 -14.66
CA ALA A 306 -4.25 2.19 -15.22
C ALA A 306 -4.84 1.58 -16.50
N LYS A 307 -4.17 0.58 -17.07
CA LYS A 307 -4.53 -0.10 -18.32
C LYS A 307 -5.51 -1.25 -18.05
#